data_AF-A0A8J4L3M1-F1
#
_entry.id   AF-A0A8J4L3M1-F1
#
_cell.length_a   1.000
_cell.length_b   1.000
_cell.length_c   1.000
_cell.angle_alpha   90.00
_cell.angle_beta   90.00
_cell.angle_gamma   90.00
#
_symmetry.space_group_name_H-M   'P 1'
#
loop_
_entity.id
_entity.type
_entity.pdbx_description
1 polymer ?
#
loop_
_entity_poly.entity_id
_entity_poly.type
_entity_poly.pdbx_seq_one_letter_code
_entity_poly.pdbx_strand_id
1 'polypeptide(L)'
;RQMRDYLSGFQEQCDAILNDVNSALQHLESLQKQYLFVSTKTGTLHEACEQLLKEQSELVDLAENIQQKLSYFNELENINTKLNSPTLSVNSEGFIPMLAKLDDCIAYISSHVNQFAVSSLCDRLSCWLVFLWVFLFFIFFDPSAVPNSDNAFTLFYVKFRAAAPKVRTLIEQVEQRSEKMPEYQQVLNEIHQCYLDQRELLLGPSIASTVTELTSQNNRDHCALV
;
A
#
# COMPACT_ATOMS: atom_id res chain seq x y z
N ARG A 1 -29.85 -69.83 79.02
CA ARG A 1 -28.75 -68.84 79.16
C ARG A 1 -27.96 -68.77 77.85
N GLN A 2 -27.25 -69.83 77.44
CA GLN A 2 -26.52 -69.88 76.15
C GLN A 2 -27.28 -69.38 74.90
N MET A 3 -28.53 -69.79 74.69
CA MET A 3 -29.31 -69.36 73.52
C MET A 3 -29.71 -67.86 73.56
N ARG A 4 -29.79 -67.26 74.76
CA ARG A 4 -30.03 -65.83 74.94
C ARG A 4 -28.76 -65.03 74.63
N ASP A 5 -27.61 -65.52 75.08
CA ASP A 5 -26.30 -64.90 74.82
C ASP A 5 -25.93 -64.99 73.33
N TYR A 6 -26.34 -66.07 72.64
CA TYR A 6 -26.17 -66.22 71.19
C TYR A 6 -27.04 -65.24 70.39
N LEU A 7 -28.31 -65.06 70.80
CA LEU A 7 -29.21 -64.08 70.18
C LEU A 7 -28.76 -62.64 70.44
N SER A 8 -28.21 -62.32 71.63
CA SER A 8 -27.68 -60.98 71.90
C SER A 8 -26.43 -60.68 71.08
N GLY A 9 -25.52 -61.65 70.89
CA GLY A 9 -24.35 -61.46 70.02
C GLY A 9 -24.73 -61.28 68.54
N PHE A 10 -25.79 -61.96 68.08
CA PHE A 10 -26.30 -61.76 66.71
C PHE A 10 -26.97 -60.40 66.55
N GLN A 11 -27.66 -59.92 67.58
CA GLN A 11 -28.24 -58.57 67.61
C GLN A 11 -27.14 -57.50 67.56
N GLU A 12 -26.07 -57.63 68.35
CA GLU A 12 -24.92 -56.72 68.33
C GLU A 12 -24.23 -56.68 66.96
N GLN A 13 -24.11 -57.83 66.27
CA GLN A 13 -23.56 -57.87 64.91
C GLN A 13 -24.47 -57.17 63.90
N CYS A 14 -25.79 -57.37 63.97
CA CYS A 14 -26.74 -56.66 63.14
C CYS A 14 -26.67 -55.15 63.39
N ASP A 15 -26.57 -54.71 64.65
CA ASP A 15 -26.45 -53.30 65.01
C ASP A 15 -25.12 -52.70 64.50
N ALA A 16 -24.02 -53.46 64.57
CA ALA A 16 -22.73 -53.04 64.01
C ALA A 16 -22.80 -52.86 62.49
N ILE A 17 -23.38 -53.83 61.77
CA ILE A 17 -23.56 -53.75 60.31
C ILE A 17 -24.48 -52.58 59.94
N LEU A 18 -25.55 -52.36 60.71
CA LEU A 18 -26.48 -51.26 60.46
C LEU A 18 -25.80 -49.89 60.69
N ASN A 19 -24.94 -49.79 61.70
CA ASN A 19 -24.09 -48.62 61.92
C ASN A 19 -23.09 -48.40 60.78
N ASP A 20 -22.43 -49.45 60.30
CA ASP A 20 -21.49 -49.37 59.18
C ASP A 20 -22.19 -48.94 57.88
N VAL A 21 -23.37 -49.48 57.59
CA VAL A 21 -24.20 -49.08 56.43
C VAL A 21 -24.63 -47.62 56.55
N ASN A 22 -25.06 -47.18 57.73
CA ASN A 22 -25.40 -45.78 57.96
C ASN A 22 -24.20 -44.85 57.78
N SER A 23 -23.02 -45.27 58.25
CA SER A 23 -21.78 -44.51 58.09
C SER A 23 -21.36 -44.44 56.61
N ALA A 24 -21.44 -45.54 55.88
CA ALA A 24 -21.18 -45.59 54.44
C ALA A 24 -22.15 -44.69 53.65
N LEU A 25 -23.44 -44.68 54.01
CA LEU A 25 -24.44 -43.79 53.42
C LEU A 25 -24.10 -42.31 53.66
N GLN A 26 -23.69 -41.94 54.88
CA GLN A 26 -23.25 -40.58 55.17
C GLN A 26 -22.01 -40.18 54.37
N HIS A 27 -21.04 -41.09 54.20
CA HIS A 27 -19.86 -40.85 53.37
C HIS A 27 -20.23 -40.65 51.89
N LEU A 28 -21.14 -41.46 51.36
CA LEU A 28 -21.65 -41.32 50.00
C LEU A 28 -22.37 -39.99 49.78
N GLU A 29 -23.19 -39.55 50.75
CA GLU A 29 -23.88 -38.27 50.69
C GLU A 29 -22.88 -37.09 50.72
N SER A 30 -21.84 -37.18 51.56
CA SER A 30 -20.76 -36.19 51.61
C SER A 30 -19.98 -36.14 50.30
N LEU A 31 -19.62 -37.30 49.73
CA LEU A 31 -18.92 -37.41 48.46
C LEU A 31 -19.74 -36.80 47.31
N GLN A 32 -21.05 -37.06 47.28
CA GLN A 32 -21.95 -36.49 46.29
C GLN A 32 -22.00 -34.95 46.39
N LYS A 33 -22.08 -34.40 47.61
CA LYS A 33 -22.05 -32.94 47.83
C LYS A 33 -20.72 -32.33 47.37
N GLN A 34 -19.59 -32.95 47.69
CA GLN A 34 -18.28 -32.49 47.24
C GLN A 34 -18.13 -32.57 45.72
N TYR A 35 -18.59 -33.66 45.10
CA TYR A 35 -18.57 -33.81 43.65
C TYR A 35 -19.39 -32.71 42.97
N LEU A 36 -20.61 -32.43 43.44
CA LEU A 36 -21.44 -31.35 42.90
C LEU A 36 -20.77 -29.99 43.07
N PHE A 37 -20.16 -29.72 44.24
CA PHE A 37 -19.44 -28.47 44.48
C PHE A 37 -18.27 -28.29 43.52
N VAL A 38 -17.42 -29.31 43.37
CA VAL A 38 -16.27 -29.28 42.45
C VAL A 38 -16.76 -29.18 41.00
N SER A 39 -17.75 -29.97 40.60
CA SER A 39 -18.31 -29.95 39.25
C SER A 39 -18.88 -28.59 38.88
N THR A 40 -19.61 -27.95 39.80
CA THR A 40 -20.18 -26.61 39.56
C THR A 40 -19.07 -25.58 39.45
N LYS A 41 -18.11 -25.59 40.38
CA LYS A 41 -17.00 -24.63 40.39
C LYS A 41 -16.10 -24.78 39.16
N THR A 42 -15.75 -26.01 38.78
CA THR A 42 -15.00 -26.31 37.56
C THR A 42 -15.79 -25.94 36.31
N GLY A 43 -17.11 -26.16 36.27
CA GLY A 43 -17.98 -25.73 35.18
C GLY A 43 -17.97 -24.22 34.99
N THR A 44 -18.16 -23.45 36.07
CA THR A 44 -18.11 -21.97 36.01
C THR A 44 -16.74 -21.44 35.60
N LEU A 45 -15.66 -22.09 36.04
CA LEU A 45 -14.30 -21.72 35.65
C LEU A 45 -14.06 -22.00 34.16
N HIS A 46 -14.50 -23.16 33.68
CA HIS A 46 -14.37 -23.53 32.28
C HIS A 46 -15.12 -22.56 31.37
N GLU A 47 -16.36 -22.20 31.71
CA GLU A 47 -17.15 -21.20 30.96
C GLU A 47 -16.48 -19.82 30.95
N ALA A 48 -15.92 -19.38 32.08
CA ALA A 48 -15.15 -18.14 32.14
C ALA A 48 -13.87 -18.19 31.27
N CYS A 49 -13.19 -19.33 31.23
CA CYS A 49 -12.03 -19.54 30.37
C CYS A 49 -12.40 -19.50 28.88
N GLU A 50 -13.50 -20.15 28.47
CA GLU A 50 -13.99 -20.13 27.09
C GLU A 50 -14.38 -18.71 26.66
N GLN A 51 -15.05 -17.96 27.53
CA GLN A 51 -15.40 -16.56 27.26
C GLN A 51 -14.14 -15.68 27.09
N LEU A 52 -13.14 -15.86 27.95
CA LEU A 52 -11.85 -15.15 27.83
C LEU A 52 -11.10 -15.51 26.53
N LEU A 53 -11.12 -16.78 26.13
CA LEU A 53 -10.50 -17.20 24.87
C LEU A 53 -11.20 -16.57 23.66
N LYS A 54 -12.54 -16.47 23.71
CA LYS A 54 -13.32 -15.80 22.68
C LYS A 54 -12.98 -14.31 22.59
N GLU A 55 -12.95 -13.60 23.72
CA GLU A 55 -12.59 -12.17 23.76
C GLU A 55 -11.15 -11.94 23.28
N GLN A 56 -10.22 -12.82 23.65
CA GLN A 56 -8.85 -12.77 23.14
C GLN A 56 -8.81 -12.91 21.61
N SER A 57 -9.56 -13.86 21.04
CA SER A 57 -9.64 -14.03 19.59
C SER A 57 -10.18 -12.78 18.91
N GLU A 58 -11.28 -12.21 19.41
CA GLU A 58 -11.89 -11.00 18.85
C GLU A 58 -10.93 -9.79 18.91
N LEU A 59 -10.18 -9.65 20.01
CA LEU A 59 -9.17 -8.60 20.14
C LEU A 59 -7.99 -8.78 19.18
N VAL A 60 -7.54 -10.02 18.96
CA VAL A 60 -6.49 -10.33 17.98
C VAL A 60 -6.98 -9.97 16.57
N ASP A 61 -8.19 -10.37 16.20
CA ASP A 61 -8.78 -10.05 14.90
C ASP A 61 -8.88 -8.53 14.68
N LEU A 62 -9.29 -7.79 15.72
CA LEU A 62 -9.34 -6.32 15.67
C LEU A 62 -7.94 -5.71 15.51
N ALA A 63 -6.95 -6.20 16.24
CA ALA A 63 -5.57 -5.72 16.16
C ALA A 63 -4.98 -5.96 14.77
N GLU A 64 -5.22 -7.13 14.17
CA GLU A 64 -4.83 -7.44 12.80
C GLU A 64 -5.51 -6.51 11.79
N ASN A 65 -6.80 -6.22 11.97
CA ASN A 65 -7.52 -5.28 11.11
C ASN A 65 -6.90 -3.87 11.20
N ILE A 66 -6.62 -3.38 12.41
CA ILE A 66 -5.97 -2.08 12.61
C ILE A 66 -4.58 -2.06 11.95
N GLN A 67 -3.79 -3.12 12.14
CA GLN A 67 -2.46 -3.25 11.54
C GLN A 67 -2.52 -3.23 10.01
N GLN A 68 -3.49 -3.92 9.42
CA GLN A 68 -3.72 -3.92 7.98
C GLN A 68 -4.02 -2.50 7.48
N LYS A 69 -4.89 -1.76 8.16
CA LYS A 69 -5.19 -0.36 7.80
C LYS A 69 -3.96 0.54 7.93
N LEU A 70 -3.19 0.39 9.00
CA LEU A 70 -1.95 1.14 9.25
C LEU A 70 -0.85 0.83 8.24
N SER A 71 -0.83 -0.37 7.67
CA SER A 71 0.19 -0.78 6.69
C SER A 71 0.23 0.15 5.47
N TYR A 72 -0.92 0.61 4.96
CA TYR A 72 -0.99 1.56 3.84
C TYR A 72 -0.35 2.91 4.19
N PHE A 73 -0.52 3.38 5.43
CA PHE A 73 0.10 4.63 5.88
C PHE A 73 1.62 4.49 6.06
N ASN A 74 2.07 3.36 6.62
CA ASN A 74 3.50 3.07 6.77
C ASN A 74 4.20 2.92 5.42
N GLU A 75 3.58 2.22 4.46
CA GLU A 75 4.10 2.10 3.10
C GLU A 75 4.17 3.46 2.40
N LEU A 76 3.14 4.30 2.57
CA LEU A 76 3.15 5.65 2.03
C LEU A 76 4.28 6.50 2.61
N GLU A 77 4.52 6.44 3.92
CA GLU A 77 5.62 7.15 4.57
C GLU A 77 6.98 6.65 4.05
N ASN A 78 7.15 5.35 3.86
CA ASN A 78 8.34 4.76 3.27
C ASN A 78 8.56 5.25 1.82
N ILE A 79 7.52 5.25 0.99
CA ILE A 79 7.57 5.81 -0.37
C ILE A 79 7.97 7.29 -0.31
N ASN A 80 7.38 8.06 0.60
CA ASN A 80 7.67 9.48 0.79
C ASN A 80 9.14 9.73 1.17
N THR A 81 9.74 8.92 2.06
CA THR A 81 11.18 9.07 2.38
C THR A 81 12.07 8.82 1.17
N LYS A 82 11.69 7.88 0.30
CA LYS A 82 12.42 7.59 -0.94
C LYS A 82 12.25 8.71 -1.96
N LEU A 83 11.04 9.25 -2.11
CA LEU A 83 10.75 10.31 -3.08
C LEU A 83 11.42 11.64 -2.71
N ASN A 84 11.54 11.96 -1.42
CA ASN A 84 12.26 13.15 -0.95
C ASN A 84 13.78 12.97 -0.93
N SER A 85 14.29 11.78 -1.25
CA SER A 85 15.73 11.56 -1.27
C SER A 85 16.36 12.30 -2.46
N PRO A 86 17.41 13.12 -2.24
CA PRO A 86 18.12 13.80 -3.34
C PRO A 86 18.86 12.82 -4.27
N THR A 87 18.99 11.55 -3.89
CA THR A 87 19.58 10.48 -4.70
C THR A 87 18.54 9.60 -5.41
N LEU A 88 17.25 9.97 -5.37
CA LEU A 88 16.20 9.23 -6.05
C LEU A 88 16.53 9.09 -7.55
N SER A 89 16.63 7.84 -8.00
CA SER A 89 16.76 7.55 -9.42
C SER A 89 15.44 7.03 -9.96
N VAL A 90 14.79 7.84 -10.80
CA VAL A 90 13.61 7.42 -11.59
C VAL A 90 13.92 6.27 -12.55
N ASN A 91 15.22 5.97 -12.77
CA ASN A 91 15.70 4.87 -13.59
C ASN A 91 15.90 3.56 -12.81
N SER A 92 15.62 3.54 -11.50
CA SER A 92 15.77 2.31 -10.71
C SER A 92 14.67 1.29 -11.05
N GLU A 93 15.03 0.00 -11.11
CA GLU A 93 14.06 -1.08 -11.42
C GLU A 93 12.89 -1.14 -10.42
N GLY A 94 13.10 -0.65 -9.20
CA GLY A 94 12.08 -0.60 -8.14
C GLY A 94 11.15 0.61 -8.21
N PHE A 95 11.38 1.58 -9.11
CA PHE A 95 10.60 2.81 -9.16
C PHE A 95 9.15 2.59 -9.63
N ILE A 96 8.95 1.82 -10.70
CA ILE A 96 7.60 1.54 -11.23
C ILE A 96 6.75 0.76 -10.21
N PRO A 97 7.24 -0.32 -9.57
CA PRO A 97 6.52 -0.99 -8.49
C PRO A 97 6.19 -0.08 -7.31
N MET A 98 7.08 0.87 -7.00
CA MET A 98 6.85 1.86 -5.95
C MET A 98 5.68 2.80 -6.29
N LEU A 99 5.60 3.24 -7.55
CA LEU A 99 4.47 4.05 -8.04
C LEU A 99 3.15 3.27 -8.02
N ALA A 100 3.15 2.01 -8.47
CA ALA A 100 1.96 1.17 -8.40
C ALA A 100 1.45 1.01 -6.96
N LYS A 101 2.35 0.77 -6.00
CA LYS A 101 2.00 0.74 -4.57
C LYS A 101 1.46 2.07 -4.06
N LEU A 102 2.01 3.19 -4.53
CA LEU A 102 1.53 4.53 -4.18
C LEU A 102 0.08 4.71 -4.67
N ASP A 103 -0.21 4.29 -5.91
CA ASP A 103 -1.56 4.33 -6.48
C ASP A 103 -2.55 3.52 -5.64
N ASP A 104 -2.15 2.32 -5.21
CA ASP A 104 -2.98 1.45 -4.35
C ASP A 104 -3.26 2.11 -2.98
N CYS A 105 -2.24 2.74 -2.38
CA CYS A 105 -2.39 3.49 -1.14
C CYS A 105 -3.35 4.69 -1.31
N ILE A 106 -3.22 5.43 -2.41
CA ILE A 106 -4.10 6.56 -2.73
C ILE A 106 -5.54 6.09 -2.92
N ALA A 107 -5.76 5.01 -3.67
CA ALA A 107 -7.08 4.45 -3.92
C ALA A 107 -7.76 3.98 -2.61
N TYR A 108 -6.98 3.33 -1.74
CA TYR A 108 -7.46 2.90 -0.42
C TYR A 108 -7.83 4.10 0.48
N ILE A 109 -6.97 5.10 0.57
CA ILE A 109 -7.21 6.29 1.41
C ILE A 109 -8.39 7.10 0.87
N SER A 110 -8.49 7.27 -0.44
CA SER A 110 -9.58 8.03 -1.08
C SER A 110 -10.96 7.39 -0.87
N SER A 111 -11.01 6.07 -0.67
CA SER A 111 -12.25 5.34 -0.42
C SER A 111 -12.64 5.25 1.06
N HIS A 112 -11.70 5.43 1.99
CA HIS A 112 -11.92 5.17 3.42
C HIS A 112 -11.71 6.39 4.35
N VAL A 113 -11.04 7.46 3.91
CA VAL A 113 -10.61 8.59 4.78
C VAL A 113 -11.04 9.95 4.20
N ASN A 114 -11.42 10.87 5.09
CA ASN A 114 -11.87 12.24 4.80
C ASN A 114 -10.91 13.04 3.89
N GLN A 115 -11.46 14.04 3.19
CA GLN A 115 -10.80 14.95 2.22
C GLN A 115 -9.44 15.53 2.66
N PHE A 116 -9.20 15.74 3.97
CA PHE A 116 -7.95 16.33 4.48
C PHE A 116 -6.72 15.42 4.33
N ALA A 117 -6.87 14.09 4.41
CA ALA A 117 -5.73 13.20 4.19
C ALA A 117 -5.36 13.15 2.70
N VAL A 118 -6.38 13.15 1.84
CA VAL A 118 -6.27 13.16 0.37
C VAL A 118 -5.55 14.41 -0.12
N SER A 119 -5.84 15.60 0.43
CA SER A 119 -5.16 16.84 0.02
C SER A 119 -3.65 16.79 0.29
N SER A 120 -3.24 16.28 1.46
CA SER A 120 -1.82 16.16 1.79
C SER A 120 -1.08 15.13 0.92
N LEU A 121 -1.81 14.17 0.35
CA LEU A 121 -1.31 13.17 -0.60
C LEU A 121 -1.22 13.75 -2.01
N CYS A 122 -2.21 14.54 -2.45
CA CYS A 122 -2.16 15.31 -3.69
C CYS A 122 -0.96 16.27 -3.71
N ASP A 123 -0.69 16.97 -2.62
CA ASP A 123 0.48 17.87 -2.53
C ASP A 123 1.79 17.09 -2.72
N ARG A 124 1.86 15.86 -2.21
CA ARG A 124 3.03 14.98 -2.34
C ARG A 124 3.16 14.35 -3.72
N LEU A 125 2.05 13.97 -4.33
CA LEU A 125 1.99 13.53 -5.72
C LEU A 125 2.42 14.65 -6.66
N SER A 126 1.97 15.88 -6.38
CA SER A 126 2.35 17.09 -7.10
C SER A 126 3.85 17.36 -7.02
N CYS A 127 4.48 17.25 -5.85
CA CYS A 127 5.94 17.35 -5.73
C CYS A 127 6.68 16.29 -6.57
N TRP A 128 6.20 15.04 -6.59
CA TRP A 128 6.79 13.99 -7.43
C TRP A 128 6.62 14.28 -8.92
N LEU A 129 5.42 14.71 -9.32
CA LEU A 129 5.09 15.11 -10.68
C LEU A 129 5.96 16.28 -11.16
N VAL A 130 6.24 17.24 -10.29
CA VAL A 130 7.21 18.32 -10.52
C VAL A 130 8.64 17.77 -10.67
N PHE A 131 9.07 16.83 -9.82
CA PHE A 131 10.38 16.18 -9.96
C PHE A 131 10.54 15.42 -11.28
N LEU A 132 9.50 14.67 -11.67
CA LEU A 132 9.46 13.98 -12.96
C LEU A 132 9.51 14.98 -14.11
N TRP A 133 8.73 16.05 -14.03
CA TRP A 133 8.72 17.11 -15.04
C TRP A 133 10.10 17.79 -15.13
N VAL A 134 10.74 18.14 -14.01
CA VAL A 134 12.11 18.71 -14.00
C VAL A 134 13.13 17.74 -14.60
N PHE A 135 13.04 16.44 -14.28
CA PHE A 135 13.92 15.43 -14.85
C PHE A 135 13.74 15.30 -16.36
N LEU A 136 12.48 15.25 -16.83
CA LEU A 136 12.16 15.20 -18.25
C LEU A 136 12.58 16.50 -18.95
N PHE A 137 12.28 17.65 -18.36
CA PHE A 137 12.72 18.95 -18.82
C PHE A 137 14.24 19.00 -18.96
N PHE A 138 15.02 18.50 -18.01
CA PHE A 138 16.49 18.48 -18.13
C PHE A 138 16.99 17.53 -19.24
N ILE A 139 16.22 16.50 -19.59
CA ILE A 139 16.52 15.62 -20.73
C ILE A 139 16.17 16.31 -22.05
N PHE A 140 15.03 17.00 -22.11
CA PHE A 140 14.56 17.68 -23.32
C PHE A 140 15.28 19.01 -23.56
N PHE A 141 15.45 19.81 -22.52
CA PHE A 141 16.01 21.15 -22.49
C PHE A 141 17.48 21.11 -22.02
N ASP A 142 18.39 21.39 -22.95
CA ASP A 142 19.80 21.62 -22.65
C ASP A 142 20.11 23.12 -22.80
N PRO A 143 20.33 23.87 -21.70
CA PRO A 143 20.64 25.30 -21.78
C PRO A 143 21.99 25.60 -22.44
N SER A 144 22.84 24.59 -22.68
CA SER A 144 24.09 24.73 -23.44
C SER A 144 23.89 24.53 -24.95
N ALA A 145 22.65 24.30 -25.40
CA ALA A 145 22.32 24.14 -26.81
C ALA A 145 22.51 25.46 -27.57
N VAL A 146 23.67 25.63 -28.19
CA VAL A 146 23.92 26.75 -29.10
C VAL A 146 23.31 26.39 -30.48
N PRO A 147 22.28 27.11 -30.96
CA PRO A 147 21.54 26.78 -32.18
C PRO A 147 22.34 26.92 -33.49
N ASN A 148 23.56 27.47 -33.43
CA ASN A 148 24.36 27.86 -34.59
C ASN A 148 25.62 27.00 -34.83
N SER A 149 25.71 25.76 -34.32
CA SER A 149 26.80 24.86 -34.72
C SER A 149 26.32 23.83 -35.74
N ASP A 150 27.07 23.65 -36.84
CA ASP A 150 26.74 22.73 -37.94
C ASP A 150 26.54 21.26 -37.46
N ASN A 151 27.04 20.92 -36.27
CA ASN A 151 26.93 19.59 -35.67
C ASN A 151 25.88 19.48 -34.55
N ALA A 152 25.15 20.57 -34.25
CA ALA A 152 24.17 20.62 -33.16
C ALA A 152 23.09 19.55 -33.31
N PHE A 153 22.50 19.44 -34.50
CA PHE A 153 21.46 18.45 -34.81
C PHE A 153 21.88 17.01 -34.54
N THR A 154 23.07 16.62 -35.00
CA THR A 154 23.61 15.26 -34.81
C THR A 154 23.86 14.97 -33.33
N LEU A 155 24.39 15.94 -32.59
CA LEU A 155 24.71 15.78 -31.17
C LEU A 155 23.42 15.66 -30.31
N PHE A 156 22.39 16.44 -30.62
CA PHE A 156 21.09 16.34 -29.96
C PHE A 156 20.37 15.04 -30.32
N TYR A 157 20.41 14.61 -31.58
CA TYR A 157 19.79 13.35 -31.99
C TYR A 157 20.40 12.15 -31.25
N VAL A 158 21.73 12.12 -31.09
CA VAL A 158 22.42 11.06 -30.34
C VAL A 158 22.05 11.09 -28.85
N LYS A 159 22.03 12.27 -28.22
CA LYS A 159 21.59 12.43 -26.82
C LYS A 159 20.15 11.96 -26.63
N PHE A 160 19.23 12.42 -27.49
CA PHE A 160 17.82 12.04 -27.44
C PHE A 160 17.65 10.54 -27.63
N ARG A 161 18.31 9.95 -28.63
CA ARG A 161 18.27 8.51 -28.88
C ARG A 161 18.76 7.69 -27.69
N ALA A 162 19.76 8.17 -26.96
CA ALA A 162 20.26 7.50 -25.76
C ALA A 162 19.28 7.57 -24.57
N ALA A 163 18.54 8.68 -24.43
CA ALA A 163 17.54 8.86 -23.36
C ALA A 163 16.16 8.29 -23.69
N ALA A 164 15.82 8.16 -24.98
CA ALA A 164 14.49 7.84 -25.48
C ALA A 164 13.87 6.57 -24.89
N PRO A 165 14.57 5.42 -24.74
CA PRO A 165 13.96 4.23 -24.16
C PRO A 165 13.45 4.45 -22.74
N LYS A 166 14.18 5.23 -21.93
CA LYS A 166 13.87 5.51 -20.53
C LYS A 166 12.74 6.52 -20.39
N VAL A 167 12.82 7.60 -21.17
CA VAL A 167 11.77 8.62 -21.25
C VAL A 167 10.46 7.98 -21.70
N ARG A 168 10.51 7.10 -22.69
CA ARG A 168 9.33 6.37 -23.18
C ARG A 168 8.67 5.57 -22.06
N THR A 169 9.41 4.76 -21.31
CA THR A 169 8.84 3.98 -20.20
C THR A 169 8.19 4.88 -19.16
N LEU A 170 8.80 6.02 -18.80
CA LEU A 170 8.23 6.96 -17.85
C LEU A 170 6.95 7.62 -18.38
N ILE A 171 6.93 8.04 -19.65
CA ILE A 171 5.75 8.65 -20.28
C ILE A 171 4.61 7.62 -20.37
N GLU A 172 4.90 6.38 -20.76
CA GLU A 172 3.89 5.29 -20.78
C GLU A 172 3.27 5.08 -19.39
N GLN A 173 4.06 5.19 -18.31
CA GLN A 173 3.56 5.13 -16.94
C GLN A 173 2.68 6.32 -16.54
N VAL A 174 2.97 7.52 -17.07
CA VAL A 174 2.14 8.73 -16.86
C VAL A 174 0.84 8.63 -17.64
N GLU A 175 0.89 8.20 -18.91
CA GLU A 175 -0.28 8.00 -19.77
C GLU A 175 -1.24 6.96 -19.18
N GLN A 176 -0.73 5.82 -18.69
CA GLN A 176 -1.55 4.80 -18.03
C GLN A 176 -2.28 5.31 -16.78
N ARG A 177 -1.77 6.38 -16.17
CA ARG A 177 -2.30 6.97 -14.93
C ARG A 177 -3.10 8.26 -15.18
N SER A 178 -3.02 8.84 -16.36
CA SER A 178 -3.69 10.11 -16.67
C SER A 178 -5.22 10.02 -16.60
N GLU A 179 -5.79 8.84 -16.82
CA GLU A 179 -7.24 8.60 -16.68
C GLU A 179 -7.68 8.47 -15.22
N LYS A 180 -6.75 8.15 -14.30
CA LYS A 180 -7.06 7.87 -12.89
C LYS A 180 -7.03 9.12 -12.02
N MET A 181 -6.08 10.03 -12.27
CA MET A 181 -5.99 11.28 -11.53
C MET A 181 -5.65 12.48 -12.44
N PRO A 182 -6.28 13.65 -12.23
CA PRO A 182 -6.10 14.82 -13.08
C PRO A 182 -4.66 15.37 -13.07
N GLU A 183 -3.90 15.16 -12.00
CA GLU A 183 -2.53 15.63 -11.87
C GLU A 183 -1.59 14.96 -12.88
N TYR A 184 -1.80 13.66 -13.18
CA TYR A 184 -1.07 12.97 -14.24
C TYR A 184 -1.40 13.52 -15.63
N GLN A 185 -2.66 13.91 -15.85
CA GLN A 185 -3.08 14.53 -17.10
C GLN A 185 -2.44 15.91 -17.28
N GLN A 186 -2.33 16.70 -16.20
CA GLN A 186 -1.63 17.99 -16.23
C GLN A 186 -0.16 17.80 -16.61
N VAL A 187 0.55 16.89 -15.95
CA VAL A 187 1.96 16.64 -16.29
C VAL A 187 2.13 16.10 -17.69
N LEU A 188 1.23 15.24 -18.18
CA LEU A 188 1.27 14.77 -19.55
C LEU A 188 1.18 15.94 -20.55
N ASN A 189 0.28 16.90 -20.30
CA ASN A 189 0.18 18.12 -21.11
C ASN A 189 1.46 18.95 -21.03
N GLU A 190 2.04 19.13 -19.85
CA GLU A 190 3.29 19.88 -19.67
C GLU A 190 4.49 19.20 -20.36
N ILE A 191 4.54 17.86 -20.37
CA ILE A 191 5.55 17.08 -21.13
C ILE A 191 5.38 17.33 -22.63
N HIS A 192 4.13 17.28 -23.14
CA HIS A 192 3.85 17.54 -24.55
C HIS A 192 4.25 18.96 -24.96
N GLN A 193 3.89 19.97 -24.16
CA GLN A 193 4.26 21.36 -24.43
C GLN A 193 5.79 21.53 -24.41
N CYS A 194 6.47 21.01 -23.39
CA CYS A 194 7.93 21.07 -23.32
C CYS A 194 8.62 20.44 -24.55
N TYR A 195 8.12 19.29 -25.01
CA TYR A 195 8.62 18.66 -26.23
C TYR A 195 8.43 19.54 -27.47
N LEU A 196 7.25 20.14 -27.63
CA LEU A 196 6.92 21.00 -28.76
C LEU A 196 7.76 22.28 -28.75
N ASP A 197 7.86 22.96 -27.60
CA ASP A 197 8.66 24.17 -27.41
C ASP A 197 10.13 23.91 -27.74
N GLN A 198 10.68 22.79 -27.27
CA GLN A 198 12.06 22.41 -27.56
C GLN A 198 12.26 22.12 -29.06
N ARG A 199 11.28 21.47 -29.69
CA ARG A 199 11.33 21.19 -31.12
C ARG A 199 11.24 22.47 -31.96
N GLU A 200 10.43 23.43 -31.54
CA GLU A 200 10.34 24.75 -32.14
C GLU A 200 11.66 25.51 -31.98
N LEU A 201 12.28 25.49 -30.79
CA LEU A 201 13.57 26.13 -30.55
C LEU A 201 14.67 25.59 -31.46
N LEU A 202 14.73 24.27 -31.65
CA LEU A 202 15.76 23.61 -32.44
C LEU A 202 15.53 23.71 -33.96
N LEU A 203 14.29 23.52 -34.42
CA LEU A 203 13.98 23.49 -35.85
C LEU A 203 13.53 24.83 -36.41
N GLY A 204 12.96 25.70 -35.57
CA GLY A 204 12.38 26.98 -35.95
C GLY A 204 13.32 27.88 -36.75
N PRO A 205 14.57 28.12 -36.32
CA PRO A 205 15.52 28.95 -37.06
C PRO A 205 15.87 28.39 -38.44
N SER A 206 16.05 27.07 -38.55
CA SER A 206 16.37 26.40 -39.82
C SER A 206 15.18 26.42 -40.79
N ILE A 207 13.98 26.15 -40.28
CA ILE A 207 12.74 26.22 -41.07
C ILE A 207 12.50 27.67 -41.52
N ALA A 208 12.61 28.65 -40.62
CA ALA A 208 12.45 30.06 -40.95
C ALA A 208 13.47 30.50 -42.01
N SER A 209 14.75 30.14 -41.88
CA SER A 209 15.77 30.42 -42.89
C SER A 209 15.42 29.81 -44.25
N THR A 210 15.02 28.54 -44.27
CA THR A 210 14.63 27.83 -45.50
C THR A 210 13.41 28.48 -46.16
N VAL A 211 12.39 28.84 -45.38
CA VAL A 211 11.19 29.54 -45.88
C VAL A 211 11.55 30.91 -46.43
N THR A 212 12.43 31.65 -45.76
CA THR A 212 12.88 32.97 -46.22
C THR A 212 13.68 32.85 -47.52
N GLU A 213 14.54 31.83 -47.62
CA GLU A 213 15.31 31.52 -48.82
C GLU A 213 14.39 31.13 -49.99
N LEU A 214 13.47 30.18 -49.80
CA LEU A 214 12.48 29.79 -50.80
C LEU A 214 11.61 30.97 -51.26
N THR A 215 11.20 31.83 -50.33
CA THR A 215 10.41 33.04 -50.64
C THR A 215 11.23 34.04 -51.45
N SER A 216 12.52 34.21 -51.13
CA SER A 216 13.42 35.11 -51.86
C SER A 216 13.76 34.59 -53.26
N GLN A 217 13.87 33.28 -53.44
CA GLN A 217 14.12 32.62 -54.73
C GLN A 217 12.88 32.68 -55.63
N ASN A 218 11.68 32.42 -55.10
CA ASN A 218 10.43 32.48 -55.86
C ASN A 218 9.98 33.90 -56.26
N ASN A 219 10.47 34.95 -55.59
CA ASN A 219 10.21 36.32 -56.03
C ASN A 219 10.92 36.69 -57.35
N ARG A 220 11.82 35.83 -57.86
CA ARG A 220 12.52 36.03 -59.13
C ARG A 220 11.98 35.17 -60.28
N ASP A 221 11.22 34.12 -59.99
CA ASP A 221 10.69 33.18 -60.97
C ASP A 221 9.15 33.22 -61.02
N HIS A 222 8.60 34.19 -61.76
CA HIS A 222 7.16 34.31 -62.04
C HIS A 222 6.58 33.15 -62.91
N CYS A 223 7.34 32.09 -63.18
CA CYS A 223 6.94 30.98 -64.05
C CYS A 223 7.24 29.58 -63.48
N ALA A 224 7.44 29.43 -62.17
CA ALA A 224 7.66 28.12 -61.53
C ALA A 224 6.42 27.52 -60.84
N LEU A 225 5.22 28.07 -61.09
CA LEU A 225 3.94 27.50 -60.67
C LEU A 225 2.96 27.46 -61.85
N VAL A 226 3.22 26.54 -62.78
CA VAL A 226 2.21 25.86 -63.62
C VAL A 226 2.46 24.37 -63.51
#